data_AF-A0A959I1T7-F1
#
_entry.id   AF-A0A959I1T7-F1
#
_cell.length_a   1.000
_cell.length_b   1.000
_cell.length_c   1.000
_cell.angle_alpha   90.00
_cell.angle_beta   90.00
_cell.angle_gamma   90.00
#
_symmetry.space_group_name_H-M   'P 1'
#
loop_
_entity.id
_entity.type
_entity.pdbx_description
1 polymer ?
#
loop_
_entity_poly.entity_id
_entity_poly.type
_entity_poly.pdbx_seq_one_letter_code
_entity_poly.pdbx_strand_id
1 'polypeptide(L)'
;MSISNHILIIFLMVWANITALYACNCEPAAQPEVADWNDADVVFTAALSDHKMGLVGMLKFESREKFKGDVEPIITFYFQPGKDHTLLHAVKDFNPGVEWIVFARKEVVGDKIHYRLKASPSRTVCALSRPIQEDREKDPYLLFLKSIAQKANGHQEMYDENNQLIAEGNYIGQIPVSEWAYHNPERKTSVSGQYIEGRREGEWIQRKELSNGEKQVIRKSIYRNGNPVEIDDYRHTGVISLKKVLSDSTEVRHYYRYDGTLKSKITDYLDDNTSHIVNYSESEAIEEERYLEANRLKRQYWYDETGRRVKEWVEPDEN
;
A
#
# COMPACT_ATOMS: atom_id res chain seq x y z
N MET A 1 38.98 -33.52 -9.78
CA MET A 1 37.92 -32.72 -9.13
C MET A 1 36.58 -33.38 -9.41
N SER A 2 35.82 -33.72 -8.37
CA SER A 2 34.60 -34.54 -8.45
C SER A 2 33.39 -33.72 -8.88
N ILE A 3 32.52 -34.29 -9.72
CA ILE A 3 31.23 -33.74 -10.19
C ILE A 3 30.35 -33.24 -9.03
N SER A 4 30.54 -33.80 -7.83
CA SER A 4 29.86 -33.38 -6.59
C SER A 4 30.11 -31.91 -6.22
N ASN A 5 31.28 -31.35 -6.52
CA ASN A 5 31.59 -29.96 -6.15
C ASN A 5 30.94 -28.95 -7.11
N HIS A 6 30.60 -29.34 -8.34
CA HIS A 6 29.96 -28.45 -9.30
C HIS A 6 28.46 -28.32 -9.06
N ILE A 7 27.78 -29.38 -8.60
CA ILE A 7 26.34 -29.33 -8.27
C ILE A 7 26.10 -28.43 -7.05
N LEU A 8 26.95 -28.52 -6.01
CA LEU A 8 26.83 -27.68 -4.81
C LEU A 8 27.04 -26.19 -5.12
N ILE A 9 28.00 -25.87 -5.99
CA ILE A 9 28.30 -24.49 -6.40
C ILE A 9 27.17 -23.88 -7.24
N ILE A 10 26.55 -24.67 -8.14
CA ILE A 10 25.39 -24.21 -8.93
C ILE A 10 24.18 -23.97 -8.02
N PHE A 11 23.93 -24.86 -7.04
CA PHE A 11 22.81 -24.69 -6.10
C PHE A 11 22.98 -23.44 -5.22
N LEU A 12 24.19 -23.16 -4.73
CA LEU A 12 24.51 -21.94 -3.98
C LEU A 12 24.36 -20.67 -4.83
N MET A 13 24.77 -20.70 -6.11
CA MET A 13 24.60 -19.56 -7.01
C MET A 13 23.13 -19.31 -7.39
N VAL A 14 22.31 -20.34 -7.55
CA VAL A 14 20.87 -20.19 -7.79
C VAL A 14 20.18 -19.61 -6.54
N TRP A 15 20.54 -20.07 -5.35
CA TRP A 15 19.99 -19.53 -4.09
C TRP A 15 20.39 -18.07 -3.85
N ALA A 16 21.63 -17.68 -4.16
CA ALA A 16 22.12 -16.31 -4.03
C ALA A 16 21.49 -15.34 -5.06
N ASN A 17 21.12 -15.81 -6.25
CA ASN A 17 20.43 -14.97 -7.24
C ASN A 17 18.93 -14.81 -6.94
N ILE A 18 18.27 -15.82 -6.36
CA ILE A 18 16.87 -15.72 -5.95
C ILE A 18 16.69 -14.67 -4.85
N THR A 19 17.64 -14.52 -3.92
CA THR A 19 17.56 -13.49 -2.87
C THR A 19 17.85 -12.07 -3.38
N ALA A 20 18.58 -11.91 -4.49
CA ALA A 20 18.88 -10.60 -5.07
C ALA A 20 17.73 -10.04 -5.93
N LEU A 21 16.91 -10.89 -6.55
CA LEU A 21 15.84 -10.49 -7.48
C LEU A 21 14.62 -9.83 -6.83
N TYR A 22 14.54 -9.79 -5.49
CA TYR A 22 13.40 -9.20 -4.76
C TYR A 22 13.74 -7.95 -3.95
N ALA A 23 14.93 -7.38 -4.10
CA ALA A 23 15.26 -6.12 -3.44
C ALA A 23 14.62 -4.94 -4.21
N CYS A 24 13.56 -4.35 -3.67
CA CYS A 24 13.12 -3.03 -4.14
C CYS A 24 14.13 -1.98 -3.67
N ASN A 25 14.53 -1.05 -4.55
CA ASN A 25 15.26 0.17 -4.19
C ASN A 25 14.29 1.22 -3.61
N CYS A 26 13.51 0.84 -2.61
CA CYS A 26 12.51 1.71 -2.00
C CYS A 26 13.15 2.45 -0.81
N GLU A 27 13.05 3.78 -0.79
CA GLU A 27 13.59 4.60 0.30
C GLU A 27 12.56 4.73 1.44
N PRO A 28 12.98 4.77 2.71
CA PRO A 28 12.07 5.12 3.80
C PRO A 28 11.47 6.50 3.54
N ALA A 29 10.21 6.71 3.94
CA ALA A 29 9.62 8.04 3.83
C ALA A 29 10.51 9.05 4.54
N ALA A 30 10.81 10.18 3.89
CA ALA A 30 11.69 11.20 4.46
C ALA A 30 11.10 11.80 5.75
N GLN A 31 9.76 11.87 5.85
CA GLN A 31 9.04 12.42 7.00
C GLN A 31 7.73 11.65 7.25
N PRO A 32 7.28 11.55 8.51
CA PRO A 32 6.00 10.93 8.82
C PRO A 32 4.85 11.83 8.33
N GLU A 33 3.85 11.24 7.68
CA GLU A 33 2.65 11.98 7.29
C GLU A 33 1.57 11.87 8.39
N VAL A 34 0.84 12.96 8.63
CA VAL A 34 -0.30 12.97 9.58
C VAL A 34 -1.36 11.94 9.19
N ALA A 35 -1.52 11.71 7.88
CA ALA A 35 -2.41 10.69 7.36
C ALA A 35 -2.02 9.27 7.82
N ASP A 36 -0.73 8.98 7.93
CA ASP A 36 -0.24 7.66 8.37
C ASP A 36 -0.58 7.39 9.84
N TRP A 37 -0.46 8.42 10.69
CA TRP A 37 -0.93 8.37 12.06
C TRP A 37 -2.45 8.19 12.13
N ASN A 38 -3.20 8.97 11.36
CA ASN A 38 -4.67 8.94 11.40
C ASN A 38 -5.21 7.59 10.96
N ASP A 39 -4.64 7.00 9.91
CA ASP A 39 -5.08 5.74 9.31
C ASP A 39 -4.52 4.47 10.00
N ALA A 40 -3.75 4.61 11.08
CA ALA A 40 -3.28 3.50 11.92
C ALA A 40 -4.20 3.31 13.14
N ASP A 41 -4.54 2.07 13.50
CA ASP A 41 -5.32 1.81 14.71
C ASP A 41 -4.42 1.91 15.96
N VAL A 42 -3.15 1.51 15.82
CA VAL A 42 -2.14 1.60 16.88
C VAL A 42 -0.81 2.11 16.35
N VAL A 43 -0.13 2.90 17.18
CA VAL A 43 1.22 3.42 16.93
C VAL A 43 2.04 3.34 18.21
N PHE A 44 3.20 2.69 18.14
CA PHE A 44 4.04 2.42 19.32
C PHE A 44 5.51 2.23 18.92
N THR A 45 6.43 2.35 19.88
CA THR A 45 7.78 1.80 19.72
C THR A 45 7.87 0.38 20.25
N ALA A 46 8.71 -0.45 19.63
CA ALA A 46 8.92 -1.83 20.08
C ALA A 46 10.30 -2.36 19.71
N ALA A 47 10.84 -3.25 20.54
CA ALA A 47 12.05 -4.00 20.20
C ALA A 47 11.67 -5.28 19.45
N LEU A 48 12.35 -5.56 18.33
CA LEU A 48 12.20 -6.86 17.67
C LEU A 48 12.86 -7.93 18.56
N SER A 49 12.04 -8.87 19.03
CA SER A 49 12.45 -9.94 19.96
C SER A 49 12.73 -11.26 19.25
N ASP A 50 11.99 -11.56 18.18
CA ASP A 50 12.12 -12.78 17.40
C ASP A 50 11.59 -12.56 15.98
N HIS A 51 12.10 -13.33 15.02
CA HIS A 51 11.57 -13.36 13.68
C HIS A 51 11.80 -14.72 13.03
N LYS A 52 10.89 -15.10 12.14
CA LYS A 52 11.01 -16.32 11.33
C LYS A 52 10.70 -16.01 9.88
N MET A 53 11.57 -16.46 8.99
CA MET A 53 11.34 -16.44 7.54
C MET A 53 10.95 -17.84 7.07
N GLY A 54 9.89 -17.94 6.27
CA GLY A 54 9.36 -19.19 5.75
C GLY A 54 8.18 -18.94 4.81
N LEU A 55 7.41 -19.98 4.47
CA LEU A 55 6.19 -19.82 3.66
C LEU A 55 5.19 -18.83 4.30
N VAL A 56 5.13 -18.85 5.63
CA VAL A 56 4.53 -17.82 6.45
C VAL A 56 5.64 -17.27 7.34
N GLY A 57 5.97 -16.00 7.13
CA GLY A 57 6.89 -15.24 7.95
C GLY A 57 6.22 -14.74 9.23
N MET A 58 7.04 -14.45 10.23
CA MET A 58 6.60 -13.94 11.52
C MET A 58 7.60 -12.92 12.07
N LEU A 59 7.08 -11.83 12.65
CA LEU A 59 7.84 -10.84 13.42
C LEU A 59 7.23 -10.72 14.81
N LYS A 60 8.04 -10.84 15.86
CA LYS A 60 7.60 -10.72 17.24
C LYS A 60 8.23 -9.49 17.88
N PHE A 61 7.39 -8.58 18.33
CA PHE A 61 7.80 -7.32 18.93
C PHE A 61 7.43 -7.26 20.42
N GLU A 62 8.34 -6.72 21.23
CA GLU A 62 8.08 -6.31 22.60
C GLU A 62 7.80 -4.80 22.64
N SER A 63 6.56 -4.42 22.93
CA SER A 63 6.15 -3.01 23.01
C SER A 63 6.91 -2.28 24.11
N ARG A 64 7.35 -1.05 23.82
CA ARG A 64 8.09 -0.16 24.74
C ARG A 64 7.27 1.08 25.11
N GLU A 65 7.01 1.95 24.14
CA GLU A 65 6.24 3.19 24.33
C GLU A 65 5.01 3.20 23.43
N LYS A 66 3.84 3.58 23.95
CA LYS A 66 2.58 3.64 23.19
C LYS A 66 2.24 5.10 22.90
N PHE A 67 1.92 5.40 21.64
CA PHE A 67 1.49 6.72 21.22
C PHE A 67 0.00 6.78 20.89
N LYS A 68 -0.51 5.73 20.23
CA LYS A 68 -1.91 5.63 19.81
C LYS A 68 -2.46 4.23 20.07
N GLY A 69 -3.67 4.18 20.62
CA GLY A 69 -4.44 2.95 20.80
C GLY A 69 -3.85 1.98 21.83
N ASP A 70 -4.63 0.95 22.15
CA ASP A 70 -4.22 -0.10 23.08
C ASP A 70 -3.42 -1.21 22.36
N VAL A 71 -2.22 -1.42 22.88
CA VAL A 71 -1.20 -2.34 22.33
C VAL A 71 -0.86 -3.38 23.39
N GLU A 72 -0.83 -4.66 23.00
CA GLU A 72 -0.36 -5.75 23.88
C GLU A 72 1.14 -5.62 24.16
N PRO A 73 1.65 -6.10 25.33
CA PRO A 73 3.08 -6.05 25.62
C PRO A 73 3.94 -6.80 24.60
N ILE A 74 3.40 -7.86 24.00
CA ILE A 74 4.04 -8.69 22.99
C ILE A 74 3.08 -8.81 21.82
N ILE A 75 3.52 -8.46 20.62
CA ILE A 75 2.71 -8.56 19.40
C ILE A 75 3.44 -9.41 18.38
N THR A 76 2.69 -10.29 17.73
CA THR A 76 3.20 -11.13 16.64
C THR A 76 2.49 -10.75 15.35
N PHE A 77 3.27 -10.33 14.36
CA PHE A 77 2.80 -10.08 13.00
C PHE A 77 3.11 -11.31 12.15
N TYR A 78 2.11 -11.82 11.46
CA TYR A 78 2.29 -12.87 10.45
C TYR A 78 2.19 -12.25 9.07
N PHE A 79 2.98 -12.76 8.13
CA PHE A 79 2.97 -12.29 6.75
C PHE A 79 3.33 -13.43 5.80
N GLN A 80 2.91 -13.33 4.54
CA GLN A 80 3.28 -14.26 3.48
C GLN A 80 4.31 -13.61 2.56
N PRO A 81 5.58 -14.09 2.58
CA PRO A 81 6.59 -13.56 1.68
C PRO A 81 6.14 -13.64 0.22
N GLY A 82 6.26 -12.54 -0.51
CA GLY A 82 5.83 -12.43 -1.92
C GLY A 82 4.40 -11.92 -2.12
N LYS A 83 3.47 -12.12 -1.16
CA LYS A 83 2.16 -11.44 -1.17
C LYS A 83 2.22 -10.12 -0.42
N ASP A 84 2.87 -10.10 0.73
CA ASP A 84 3.03 -8.93 1.58
C ASP A 84 4.33 -8.18 1.24
N HIS A 85 4.35 -7.55 0.06
CA HIS A 85 5.54 -6.88 -0.46
C HIS A 85 6.06 -5.77 0.48
N THR A 86 5.21 -5.14 1.29
CA THR A 86 5.56 -4.02 2.17
C THR A 86 6.44 -4.40 3.36
N LEU A 87 6.32 -5.63 3.87
CA LEU A 87 7.05 -6.09 5.06
C LEU A 87 8.49 -6.51 4.75
N LEU A 88 8.73 -7.05 3.55
CA LEU A 88 9.97 -7.76 3.22
C LEU A 88 11.19 -6.86 2.98
N HIS A 89 11.00 -5.57 2.66
CA HIS A 89 12.14 -4.68 2.39
C HIS A 89 12.84 -4.23 3.67
N ALA A 90 12.08 -4.10 4.76
CA ALA A 90 12.61 -3.85 6.10
C ALA A 90 13.33 -5.06 6.71
N VAL A 91 13.28 -6.23 6.05
CA VAL A 91 13.78 -7.49 6.61
C VAL A 91 15.30 -7.54 6.75
N LYS A 92 16.04 -6.89 5.85
CA LYS A 92 17.50 -6.82 5.99
C LYS A 92 17.92 -6.07 7.26
N ASP A 93 17.04 -5.21 7.77
CA ASP A 93 17.27 -4.39 8.96
C ASP A 93 16.65 -4.99 10.23
N PHE A 94 15.96 -6.14 10.15
CA PHE A 94 15.42 -6.85 11.31
C PHE A 94 16.54 -7.55 12.09
N ASN A 95 17.33 -6.76 12.80
CA ASN A 95 18.29 -7.25 13.76
C ASN A 95 17.63 -7.28 15.15
N PRO A 96 17.59 -8.43 15.84
CA PRO A 96 17.09 -8.49 17.20
C PRO A 96 17.74 -7.43 18.10
N GLY A 97 16.94 -6.78 18.93
CA GLY A 97 17.40 -5.69 19.79
C GLY A 97 17.38 -4.29 19.17
N VAL A 98 17.15 -4.15 17.86
CA VAL A 98 16.83 -2.85 17.26
C VAL A 98 15.42 -2.45 17.68
N GLU A 99 15.26 -1.19 18.06
CA GLU A 99 13.96 -0.61 18.36
C GLU A 99 13.34 0.01 17.12
N TRP A 100 12.03 -0.17 16.98
CA TRP A 100 11.24 0.19 15.82
C TRP A 100 10.13 1.13 16.21
N ILE A 101 9.77 2.02 15.29
CA ILE A 101 8.47 2.67 15.25
C ILE A 101 7.54 1.77 14.46
N VAL A 102 6.41 1.40 15.05
CA VAL A 102 5.45 0.45 14.48
C VAL A 102 4.11 1.13 14.24
N PHE A 103 3.67 1.12 12.99
CA PHE A 103 2.31 1.48 12.58
C PHE A 103 1.55 0.22 12.22
N ALA A 104 0.43 -0.03 12.90
CA ALA A 104 -0.37 -1.22 12.64
C ALA A 104 -1.88 -0.96 12.64
N ARG A 105 -2.58 -1.82 11.91
CA ARG A 105 -4.03 -1.98 11.97
C ARG A 105 -4.39 -3.13 12.88
N LYS A 106 -5.54 -2.99 13.53
CA LYS A 106 -6.16 -3.97 14.41
C LYS A 106 -7.38 -4.54 13.69
N GLU A 107 -7.36 -5.85 13.49
CA GLU A 107 -8.45 -6.62 12.90
C GLU A 107 -9.01 -7.57 13.95
N VAL A 108 -10.34 -7.60 14.09
CA VAL A 108 -11.01 -8.55 14.98
C VAL A 108 -11.58 -9.67 14.12
N VAL A 109 -11.10 -10.89 14.30
CA VAL A 109 -11.55 -12.09 13.58
C VAL A 109 -12.10 -13.07 14.61
N GLY A 110 -13.42 -13.13 14.71
CA GLY A 110 -14.10 -13.86 15.78
C GLY A 110 -13.81 -13.21 17.14
N ASP A 111 -13.24 -13.98 18.07
CA ASP A 111 -12.81 -13.55 19.41
C ASP A 111 -11.34 -13.12 19.47
N LYS A 112 -10.61 -13.17 18.35
CA LYS A 112 -9.17 -12.90 18.28
C LYS A 112 -8.87 -11.54 17.68
N ILE A 113 -7.85 -10.90 18.23
CA ILE A 113 -7.25 -9.69 17.68
C ILE A 113 -6.06 -10.08 16.82
N HIS A 114 -6.04 -9.62 15.58
CA HIS A 114 -4.94 -9.73 14.66
C HIS A 114 -4.37 -8.35 14.39
N TYR A 115 -3.04 -8.25 14.39
CA TYR A 115 -2.35 -7.03 14.01
C TYR A 115 -1.72 -7.20 12.63
N ARG A 116 -1.91 -6.19 11.76
CA ARG A 116 -1.22 -6.11 10.47
C ARG A 116 -0.42 -4.83 10.41
N LEU A 117 0.83 -4.93 9.96
CA LEU A 117 1.60 -3.71 9.69
C LEU A 117 0.92 -2.90 8.60
N LYS A 118 0.91 -1.59 8.80
CA LYS A 118 0.31 -0.67 7.85
C LYS A 118 1.26 -0.48 6.65
N ALA A 119 0.77 -0.82 5.47
CA ALA A 119 1.43 -0.49 4.21
C ALA A 119 1.46 1.03 4.00
N SER A 120 2.55 1.55 3.44
CA SER A 120 2.51 2.92 2.91
C SER A 120 1.61 2.94 1.66
N PRO A 121 0.78 3.97 1.48
CA PRO A 121 0.04 4.16 0.23
C PRO A 121 0.96 4.55 -0.94
N SER A 122 2.21 4.96 -0.66
CA SER A 122 3.17 5.33 -1.70
C SER A 122 3.79 4.09 -2.34
N ARG A 123 3.98 4.13 -3.66
CA ARG A 123 4.74 3.10 -4.39
C ARG A 123 6.26 3.18 -4.15
N THR A 124 6.74 4.33 -3.66
CA THR A 124 8.18 4.56 -3.45
C THR A 124 8.62 4.29 -2.02
N VAL A 125 7.66 4.14 -1.09
CA VAL A 125 7.92 3.88 0.33
C VAL A 125 7.33 2.51 0.64
N CYS A 126 8.15 1.54 1.04
CA CYS A 126 7.67 0.17 1.25
C CYS A 126 6.96 -0.02 2.59
N ALA A 127 7.33 0.71 3.64
CA ALA A 127 6.76 0.53 4.97
C ALA A 127 6.70 1.84 5.73
N LEU A 128 5.66 2.00 6.55
CA LEU A 128 5.56 3.09 7.52
C LEU A 128 6.35 2.79 8.79
N SER A 129 6.39 1.52 9.17
CA SER A 129 7.22 1.05 10.29
C SER A 129 8.69 1.05 9.89
N ARG A 130 9.55 1.56 10.78
CA ARG A 130 10.99 1.70 10.53
C ARG A 130 11.80 1.57 11.82
N PRO A 131 13.11 1.24 11.74
CA PRO A 131 13.98 1.32 12.90
C PRO A 131 14.11 2.78 13.36
N ILE A 132 14.27 2.97 14.68
CA ILE A 132 14.63 4.25 15.28
C ILE A 132 16.11 4.51 14.98
N GLN A 133 16.46 5.77 14.66
CA GLN A 133 17.85 6.16 14.45
C GLN A 133 18.67 6.07 15.75
N GLU A 134 20.01 5.99 15.66
CA GLU A 134 20.89 5.75 16.82
C GLU A 134 20.67 6.75 17.97
N ASP A 135 20.28 7.99 17.68
CA ASP A 135 19.90 8.99 18.67
C ASP A 135 18.37 9.13 18.75
N ARG A 136 17.76 8.35 19.65
CA ARG A 136 16.30 8.33 19.90
C ARG A 136 15.72 9.72 20.10
N GLU A 137 16.41 10.60 20.84
CA GLU A 137 15.89 11.93 21.19
C GLU A 137 15.97 12.93 20.04
N LYS A 138 16.76 12.63 19.01
CA LYS A 138 16.83 13.41 17.77
C LYS A 138 16.07 12.78 16.61
N ASP A 139 15.48 11.60 16.80
CA ASP A 139 14.73 10.93 15.74
C ASP A 139 13.48 11.78 15.38
N PRO A 140 13.39 12.31 14.15
CA PRO A 140 12.33 13.26 13.78
C PRO A 140 10.94 12.61 13.78
N TYR A 141 10.83 11.29 13.53
CA TYR A 141 9.54 10.63 13.62
C TYR A 141 9.11 10.50 15.07
N LEU A 142 10.02 10.16 15.98
CA LEU A 142 9.66 10.03 17.38
C LEU A 142 9.22 11.37 17.97
N LEU A 143 9.92 12.46 17.62
CA LEU A 143 9.53 13.81 18.01
C LEU A 143 8.15 14.17 17.46
N PHE A 144 7.87 13.86 16.19
CA PHE A 144 6.55 14.03 15.59
C PHE A 144 5.47 13.23 16.35
N LEU A 145 5.70 11.95 16.61
CA LEU A 145 4.78 11.06 17.32
C LEU A 145 4.48 11.54 18.74
N LYS A 146 5.51 12.00 19.48
CA LYS A 146 5.33 12.62 20.80
C LYS A 146 4.46 13.87 20.71
N SER A 147 4.66 14.71 19.68
CA SER A 147 3.87 15.94 19.52
C SER A 147 2.41 15.67 19.17
N ILE A 148 2.12 14.70 18.28
CA ILE A 148 0.76 14.40 17.84
C ILE A 148 -0.01 13.59 18.89
N ALA A 149 0.66 12.75 19.69
CA ALA A 149 0.02 12.03 20.78
C ALA A 149 -0.57 12.96 21.86
N GLN A 150 -0.02 14.17 22.02
CA GLN A 150 -0.56 15.19 22.93
C GLN A 150 -1.86 15.83 22.42
N LYS A 151 -2.15 15.72 21.10
CA LYS A 151 -3.32 16.30 20.45
C LYS A 151 -4.51 15.34 20.50
N ALA A 152 -5.07 15.15 21.69
CA ALA A 152 -6.12 14.14 21.89
C ALA A 152 -7.53 14.58 21.48
N ASN A 153 -7.87 15.88 21.53
CA ASN A 153 -9.25 16.33 21.34
C ASN A 153 -9.36 17.66 20.58
N GLY A 154 -10.50 17.87 19.95
CA GLY A 154 -10.87 19.12 19.29
C GLY A 154 -10.20 19.30 17.93
N HIS A 155 -10.34 20.51 17.39
CA HIS A 155 -9.74 20.88 16.12
C HIS A 155 -8.22 21.01 16.27
N GLN A 156 -7.49 20.47 15.30
CA GLN A 156 -6.04 20.47 15.27
C GLN A 156 -5.56 20.92 13.89
N GLU A 157 -4.59 21.82 13.92
CA GLU A 157 -3.79 22.21 12.76
C GLU A 157 -2.37 21.69 12.96
N MET A 158 -1.74 21.28 11.87
CA MET A 158 -0.36 20.79 11.85
C MET A 158 0.41 21.51 10.76
N TYR A 159 1.60 21.97 11.12
CA TYR A 159 2.46 22.77 10.28
C TYR A 159 3.80 22.06 10.09
N ASP A 160 4.42 22.22 8.92
CA ASP A 160 5.79 21.76 8.67
C ASP A 160 6.83 22.71 9.29
N GLU A 161 8.12 22.41 9.05
CA GLU A 161 9.25 23.22 9.52
C GLU A 161 9.28 24.65 8.94
N ASN A 162 8.59 24.89 7.82
CA ASN A 162 8.46 26.19 7.18
C ASN A 162 7.17 26.92 7.60
N ASN A 163 6.49 26.42 8.64
CA ASN A 163 5.22 26.93 9.14
C ASN A 163 4.11 26.94 8.07
N GLN A 164 4.12 25.98 7.15
CA GLN A 164 3.06 25.76 6.16
C GLN A 164 2.09 24.70 6.67
N LEU A 165 0.79 24.95 6.55
CA LEU A 165 -0.25 24.01 6.98
C LEU A 165 -0.16 22.72 6.15
N ILE A 166 0.04 21.58 6.81
CA ILE A 166 0.14 20.24 6.18
C ILE A 166 -1.03 19.34 6.53
N ALA A 167 -1.76 19.59 7.61
CA ALA A 167 -2.98 18.88 7.92
C ALA A 167 -3.89 19.68 8.87
N GLU A 168 -5.19 19.48 8.73
CA GLU A 168 -6.19 20.00 9.66
C GLU A 168 -7.38 19.03 9.79
N GLY A 169 -7.99 19.02 10.98
CA GLY A 169 -9.16 18.19 11.25
C GLY A 169 -9.50 18.13 12.74
N ASN A 170 -10.37 17.19 13.13
CA ASN A 170 -10.80 17.04 14.52
C ASN A 170 -10.42 15.67 15.10
N TYR A 171 -10.13 15.64 16.41
CA TYR A 171 -9.96 14.42 17.19
C TYR A 171 -10.97 14.31 18.33
N ILE A 172 -11.29 13.05 18.69
CA ILE A 172 -11.91 12.67 19.96
C ILE A 172 -11.07 11.53 20.54
N GLY A 173 -10.38 11.76 21.66
CA GLY A 173 -9.51 10.75 22.30
C GLY A 173 -8.41 10.19 21.37
N GLN A 174 -7.72 11.04 20.61
CA GLN A 174 -6.70 10.69 19.59
C GLN A 174 -7.26 9.97 18.34
N ILE A 175 -8.58 9.80 18.25
CA ILE A 175 -9.26 9.18 17.12
C ILE A 175 -9.71 10.29 16.16
N PRO A 176 -9.26 10.32 14.89
CA PRO A 176 -9.68 11.33 13.94
C PRO A 176 -11.16 11.15 13.60
N VAL A 177 -11.88 12.28 13.52
CA VAL A 177 -13.32 12.32 13.23
C VAL A 177 -13.65 13.47 12.27
N SER A 178 -14.79 13.37 11.61
CA SER A 178 -15.35 14.39 10.72
C SER A 178 -14.43 14.66 9.52
N GLU A 179 -14.53 15.84 8.91
CA GLU A 179 -13.68 16.21 7.77
C GLU A 179 -12.22 16.43 8.19
N TRP A 180 -11.33 15.92 7.37
CA TRP A 180 -9.89 16.10 7.44
C TRP A 180 -9.36 16.55 6.09
N ALA A 181 -8.38 17.44 6.13
CA ALA A 181 -7.62 17.87 4.97
C ALA A 181 -6.12 17.67 5.22
N TYR A 182 -5.43 17.17 4.19
CA TYR A 182 -3.99 17.01 4.15
C TYR A 182 -3.44 17.82 2.98
N HIS A 183 -2.34 18.50 3.20
CA HIS A 183 -1.71 19.39 2.24
C HIS A 183 -0.26 18.98 2.06
N ASN A 184 0.18 18.93 0.81
CA ASN A 184 1.59 18.82 0.47
C ASN A 184 1.95 20.11 -0.31
N PRO A 185 2.50 21.11 0.38
CA PRO A 185 2.83 22.40 -0.22
C PRO A 185 3.85 22.29 -1.35
N GLU A 186 4.87 21.43 -1.19
CA GLU A 186 5.92 21.22 -2.20
C GLU A 186 5.36 20.73 -3.53
N ARG A 187 4.44 19.76 -3.48
CA ARG A 187 3.78 19.19 -4.66
C ARG A 187 2.55 19.97 -5.09
N LYS A 188 2.16 20.98 -4.33
CA LYS A 188 0.91 21.73 -4.46
C LYS A 188 -0.31 20.81 -4.58
N THR A 189 -0.37 19.79 -3.73
CA THR A 189 -1.51 18.86 -3.70
C THR A 189 -2.23 18.91 -2.37
N SER A 190 -3.52 18.62 -2.38
CA SER A 190 -4.32 18.44 -1.18
C SER A 190 -5.21 17.21 -1.30
N VAL A 191 -5.51 16.58 -0.17
CA VAL A 191 -6.40 15.42 -0.06
C VAL A 191 -7.37 15.69 1.07
N SER A 192 -8.67 15.60 0.83
CA SER A 192 -9.69 15.81 1.86
C SER A 192 -10.78 14.75 1.83
N GLY A 193 -11.39 14.49 2.98
CA GLY A 193 -12.48 13.53 3.13
C GLY A 193 -12.87 13.35 4.60
N GLN A 194 -13.73 12.36 4.89
CA GLN A 194 -14.24 12.16 6.24
C GLN A 194 -13.62 10.96 6.95
N TYR A 195 -13.42 11.11 8.25
CA TYR A 195 -13.19 10.01 9.19
C TYR A 195 -14.42 9.73 10.04
N ILE A 196 -14.74 8.45 10.20
CA ILE A 196 -15.72 7.93 11.16
C ILE A 196 -14.99 6.89 12.01
N GLU A 197 -15.01 7.09 13.34
CA GLU A 197 -14.36 6.19 14.30
C GLU A 197 -12.88 5.88 13.97
N GLY A 198 -12.15 6.91 13.51
CA GLY A 198 -10.73 6.77 13.19
C GLY A 198 -10.44 6.15 11.83
N ARG A 199 -11.48 5.87 11.03
CA ARG A 199 -11.36 5.24 9.71
C ARG A 199 -11.87 6.16 8.63
N ARG A 200 -11.15 6.23 7.50
CA ARG A 200 -11.64 6.92 6.31
C ARG A 200 -12.97 6.31 5.88
N GLU A 201 -13.94 7.17 5.61
CA GLU A 201 -15.26 6.79 5.14
C GLU A 201 -15.70 7.71 4.01
N GLY A 202 -16.44 7.17 3.04
CA GLY A 202 -17.04 7.95 1.95
C GLY A 202 -16.03 8.45 0.92
N GLU A 203 -16.36 9.56 0.27
CA GLU A 203 -15.54 10.15 -0.80
C GLU A 203 -14.34 10.92 -0.23
N TRP A 204 -13.18 10.63 -0.79
CA TRP A 204 -11.91 11.30 -0.56
C TRP A 204 -11.41 11.89 -1.88
N ILE A 205 -11.12 13.18 -1.90
CA ILE A 205 -10.78 13.91 -3.12
C ILE A 205 -9.36 14.44 -3.02
N GLN A 206 -8.52 14.03 -3.97
CA GLN A 206 -7.19 14.60 -4.17
C GLN A 206 -7.23 15.65 -5.27
N ARG A 207 -6.72 16.84 -4.95
CA ARG A 207 -6.61 17.97 -5.85
C ARG A 207 -5.16 18.40 -6.04
N LYS A 208 -4.82 18.86 -7.23
CA LYS A 208 -3.54 19.50 -7.56
C LYS A 208 -3.80 20.95 -7.96
N GLU A 209 -3.01 21.86 -7.41
CA GLU A 209 -3.02 23.26 -7.81
C GLU A 209 -2.19 23.46 -9.07
N LEU A 210 -2.77 24.14 -10.05
CA LEU A 210 -2.14 24.50 -11.32
C LEU A 210 -1.35 25.81 -11.18
N SER A 211 -0.55 26.15 -12.19
CA SER A 211 0.27 27.38 -12.17
C SER A 211 -0.54 28.67 -12.08
N ASN A 212 -1.80 28.64 -12.53
CA ASN A 212 -2.76 29.74 -12.43
C ASN A 212 -3.50 29.79 -11.08
N GLY A 213 -3.20 28.89 -10.15
CA GLY A 213 -3.85 28.79 -8.84
C GLY A 213 -5.16 27.97 -8.83
N GLU A 214 -5.64 27.51 -9.99
CA GLU A 214 -6.84 26.66 -10.05
C GLU A 214 -6.55 25.27 -9.46
N LYS A 215 -7.54 24.70 -8.76
CA LYS A 215 -7.45 23.35 -8.20
C LYS A 215 -8.15 22.35 -9.12
N GLN A 216 -7.41 21.36 -9.59
CA GLN A 216 -7.92 20.28 -10.41
C GLN A 216 -8.01 18.98 -9.60
N VAL A 217 -9.14 18.27 -9.70
CA VAL A 217 -9.28 16.92 -9.16
C VAL A 217 -8.42 15.97 -9.98
N ILE A 218 -7.48 15.28 -9.31
CA ILE A 218 -6.59 14.29 -9.94
C ILE A 218 -6.92 12.87 -9.50
N ARG A 219 -7.59 12.71 -8.35
CA ARG A 219 -8.06 11.42 -7.87
C ARG A 219 -9.30 11.58 -7.00
N LYS A 220 -10.23 10.64 -7.12
CA LYS A 220 -11.31 10.40 -6.16
C LYS A 220 -11.20 8.96 -5.66
N SER A 221 -11.42 8.76 -4.38
CA SER A 221 -11.44 7.43 -3.77
C SER A 221 -12.65 7.29 -2.87
N ILE A 222 -13.36 6.17 -2.97
CA ILE A 222 -14.42 5.83 -2.02
C ILE A 222 -13.86 4.86 -1.00
N TYR A 223 -13.99 5.20 0.27
CA TYR A 223 -13.55 4.37 1.40
C TYR A 223 -14.74 3.79 2.15
N ARG A 224 -14.55 2.57 2.65
CA ARG A 224 -15.43 1.90 3.60
C ARG A 224 -14.59 1.29 4.71
N ASN A 225 -14.83 1.69 5.96
CA ASN A 225 -14.10 1.21 7.14
C ASN A 225 -12.57 1.34 6.99
N GLY A 226 -12.09 2.42 6.37
CA GLY A 226 -10.66 2.68 6.18
C GLY A 226 -10.01 1.95 5.01
N ASN A 227 -10.77 1.15 4.24
CA ASN A 227 -10.30 0.47 3.04
C ASN A 227 -10.88 1.14 1.78
N PRO A 228 -10.07 1.41 0.75
CA PRO A 228 -10.59 1.91 -0.51
C PRO A 228 -11.38 0.80 -1.22
N VAL A 229 -12.58 1.12 -1.68
CA VAL A 229 -13.44 0.22 -2.48
C VAL A 229 -13.56 0.68 -3.93
N GLU A 230 -13.30 1.96 -4.20
CA GLU A 230 -13.29 2.53 -5.55
C GLU A 230 -12.22 3.62 -5.63
N ILE A 231 -11.50 3.70 -6.76
CA ILE A 231 -10.50 4.74 -7.03
C ILE A 231 -10.61 5.18 -8.50
N ASP A 232 -10.87 6.46 -8.72
CA ASP A 232 -10.85 7.09 -10.03
C ASP A 232 -9.64 8.04 -10.12
N ASP A 233 -8.74 7.79 -11.07
CA ASP A 233 -7.63 8.68 -11.41
C ASP A 233 -7.97 9.52 -12.63
N TYR A 234 -7.80 10.83 -12.54
CA TYR A 234 -8.17 11.79 -13.57
C TYR A 234 -6.93 12.32 -14.29
N ARG A 235 -7.07 12.54 -15.61
CA ARG A 235 -6.08 13.30 -16.39
C ARG A 235 -6.19 14.79 -16.10
N HIS A 236 -5.19 15.53 -16.58
CA HIS A 236 -5.25 16.99 -16.61
C HIS A 236 -6.39 17.56 -17.48
N THR A 237 -7.06 16.74 -18.28
CA THR A 237 -8.25 17.13 -19.05
C THR A 237 -9.55 16.94 -18.26
N GLY A 238 -9.50 16.37 -17.05
CA GLY A 238 -10.68 15.99 -16.27
C GLY A 238 -11.32 14.66 -16.70
N VAL A 239 -10.79 13.99 -17.72
CA VAL A 239 -11.25 12.66 -18.15
C VAL A 239 -10.62 11.59 -17.24
N ILE A 240 -11.41 10.60 -16.82
CA ILE A 240 -10.92 9.44 -16.07
C ILE A 240 -9.88 8.71 -16.92
N SER A 241 -8.73 8.40 -16.33
CA SER A 241 -7.65 7.61 -16.93
C SER A 241 -7.66 6.16 -16.47
N LEU A 242 -8.04 5.95 -15.21
CA LEU A 242 -8.10 4.66 -14.55
C LEU A 242 -9.24 4.68 -13.53
N LYS A 243 -10.10 3.68 -13.59
CA LYS A 243 -11.07 3.36 -12.53
C LYS A 243 -10.71 2.01 -11.92
N LYS A 244 -10.64 1.95 -10.59
CA LYS A 244 -10.41 0.73 -9.83
C LYS A 244 -11.61 0.42 -8.97
N VAL A 245 -12.03 -0.83 -8.94
CA VAL A 245 -13.02 -1.36 -7.99
C VAL A 245 -12.33 -2.45 -7.20
N LEU A 246 -12.33 -2.31 -5.87
CA LEU A 246 -11.61 -3.19 -4.96
C LEU A 246 -12.58 -3.95 -4.07
N SER A 247 -12.29 -5.23 -3.87
CA SER A 247 -12.96 -6.12 -2.94
C SER A 247 -11.93 -7.01 -2.24
N ASP A 248 -12.36 -7.83 -1.30
CA ASP A 248 -11.45 -8.68 -0.51
C ASP A 248 -10.67 -9.68 -1.37
N SER A 249 -11.25 -10.17 -2.47
CA SER A 249 -10.64 -11.20 -3.33
C SER A 249 -10.38 -10.74 -4.77
N THR A 250 -10.77 -9.51 -5.15
CA THR A 250 -10.69 -9.05 -6.54
C THR A 250 -10.39 -7.56 -6.65
N GLU A 251 -9.48 -7.21 -7.57
CA GLU A 251 -9.27 -5.84 -8.07
C GLU A 251 -9.66 -5.77 -9.55
N VAL A 252 -10.58 -4.87 -9.90
CA VAL A 252 -10.95 -4.60 -11.31
C VAL A 252 -10.42 -3.23 -11.70
N ARG A 253 -9.64 -3.17 -12.78
CA ARG A 253 -9.03 -1.94 -13.32
C ARG A 253 -9.56 -1.67 -14.72
N HIS A 254 -10.22 -0.54 -14.91
CA HIS A 254 -10.65 -0.02 -16.21
C HIS A 254 -9.73 1.13 -16.62
N TYR A 255 -9.01 0.96 -17.73
CA TYR A 255 -8.19 2.01 -18.31
C TYR A 255 -8.95 2.67 -19.45
N TYR A 256 -8.91 3.99 -19.53
CA TYR A 256 -9.64 4.77 -20.53
C TYR A 256 -8.67 5.48 -21.47
N ARG A 257 -9.11 5.84 -22.68
CA ARG A 257 -8.40 6.71 -23.62
C ARG A 257 -8.64 8.20 -23.30
N TYR A 258 -8.03 9.10 -24.08
CA TYR A 258 -8.18 10.55 -23.92
C TYR A 258 -9.60 11.04 -24.22
N ASP A 259 -10.31 10.37 -25.14
CA ASP A 259 -11.71 10.64 -25.48
C ASP A 259 -12.71 10.05 -24.47
N GLY A 260 -12.23 9.36 -23.43
CA GLY A 260 -13.06 8.71 -22.41
C GLY A 260 -13.55 7.31 -22.78
N THR A 261 -13.19 6.76 -23.94
CA THR A 261 -13.55 5.38 -24.31
C THR A 261 -12.73 4.36 -23.51
N LEU A 262 -13.33 3.19 -23.23
CA LEU A 262 -12.65 2.12 -22.49
C LEU A 262 -11.54 1.51 -23.36
N LYS A 263 -10.30 1.53 -22.87
CA LYS A 263 -9.11 0.97 -23.52
C LYS A 263 -8.88 -0.48 -23.13
N SER A 264 -8.94 -0.77 -21.83
CA SER A 264 -8.75 -2.14 -21.32
C SER A 264 -9.42 -2.34 -19.97
N LYS A 265 -9.73 -3.59 -19.66
CA LYS A 265 -10.22 -4.07 -18.37
C LYS A 265 -9.29 -5.16 -17.88
N ILE A 266 -8.79 -5.02 -16.65
CA ILE A 266 -8.01 -6.06 -15.97
C ILE A 266 -8.79 -6.48 -14.73
N THR A 267 -8.96 -7.77 -14.52
CA THR A 267 -9.55 -8.36 -13.31
C THR A 267 -8.49 -9.23 -12.66
N ASP A 268 -7.96 -8.81 -11.53
CA ASP A 268 -6.99 -9.56 -10.75
C ASP A 268 -7.72 -10.32 -9.63
N TYR A 269 -7.55 -11.63 -9.59
CA TYR A 269 -8.06 -12.51 -8.53
C TYR A 269 -6.93 -12.73 -7.52
N LEU A 270 -7.09 -12.16 -6.32
CA LEU A 270 -6.00 -12.07 -5.33
C LEU A 270 -5.72 -13.41 -4.64
N ASP A 271 -6.73 -14.28 -4.58
CA ASP A 271 -6.64 -15.57 -3.90
C ASP A 271 -5.67 -16.54 -4.59
N ASP A 272 -5.77 -16.63 -5.92
CA ASP A 272 -4.97 -17.52 -6.77
C ASP A 272 -3.88 -16.79 -7.58
N ASN A 273 -3.77 -15.46 -7.43
CA ASN A 273 -2.80 -14.63 -8.14
C ASN A 273 -2.92 -14.77 -9.67
N THR A 274 -4.17 -14.86 -10.15
CA THR A 274 -4.49 -14.86 -11.58
C THR A 274 -5.00 -13.50 -12.04
N SER A 275 -4.80 -13.19 -13.31
CA SER A 275 -5.33 -11.99 -13.94
C SER A 275 -6.02 -12.32 -15.25
N HIS A 276 -7.19 -11.71 -15.44
CA HIS A 276 -7.94 -11.71 -16.68
C HIS A 276 -7.90 -10.32 -17.31
N ILE A 277 -7.29 -10.19 -18.48
CA ILE A 277 -7.11 -8.92 -19.21
C ILE A 277 -7.94 -8.94 -20.48
N VAL A 278 -8.72 -7.88 -20.71
CA VAL A 278 -9.48 -7.62 -21.94
C VAL A 278 -9.03 -6.28 -22.52
N ASN A 279 -8.53 -6.27 -23.75
CA ASN A 279 -8.19 -5.06 -24.49
C ASN A 279 -9.27 -4.75 -25.54
N TYR A 280 -9.67 -3.49 -25.61
CA TYR A 280 -10.67 -3.01 -26.58
C TYR A 280 -9.95 -2.23 -27.67
N SER A 281 -10.23 -2.48 -28.95
CA SER A 281 -9.72 -1.65 -30.04
C SER A 281 -10.47 -0.31 -30.13
N GLU A 282 -10.02 0.60 -31.00
CA GLU A 282 -10.76 1.84 -31.30
C GLU A 282 -11.99 1.59 -32.19
N SER A 283 -12.08 0.42 -32.83
CA SER A 283 -13.13 0.05 -33.78
C SER A 283 -14.18 -0.91 -33.20
N GLU A 284 -14.43 -0.86 -31.88
CA GLU A 284 -15.40 -1.69 -31.13
C GLU A 284 -15.11 -3.21 -31.09
N ALA A 285 -14.08 -3.71 -31.77
CA ALA A 285 -13.66 -5.11 -31.71
C ALA A 285 -12.86 -5.41 -30.41
N ILE A 286 -13.24 -6.47 -29.70
CA ILE A 286 -12.48 -6.98 -28.54
C ILE A 286 -11.27 -7.75 -29.09
N GLU A 287 -10.12 -7.11 -29.19
CA GLU A 287 -9.02 -7.72 -29.94
C GLU A 287 -8.18 -8.70 -29.13
N GLU A 288 -8.29 -8.69 -27.80
CA GLU A 288 -7.42 -9.55 -27.00
C GLU A 288 -7.92 -9.84 -25.59
N GLU A 289 -8.02 -11.12 -25.26
CA GLU A 289 -8.29 -11.62 -23.91
C GLU A 289 -7.12 -12.47 -23.44
N ARG A 290 -6.53 -12.17 -22.28
CA ARG A 290 -5.39 -12.89 -21.71
C ARG A 290 -5.69 -13.43 -20.33
N TYR A 291 -5.25 -14.66 -20.08
CA TYR A 291 -5.27 -15.31 -18.77
C TYR A 291 -3.84 -15.47 -18.29
N LEU A 292 -3.53 -14.85 -17.16
CA LEU A 292 -2.23 -14.90 -16.51
C LEU A 292 -2.35 -15.68 -15.20
N GLU A 293 -1.38 -16.54 -14.93
CA GLU A 293 -1.17 -17.17 -13.62
C GLU A 293 0.25 -16.85 -13.18
N ALA A 294 0.42 -16.19 -12.03
CA ALA A 294 1.73 -15.71 -11.57
C ALA A 294 2.52 -14.92 -12.65
N ASN A 295 1.82 -14.04 -13.39
CA ASN A 295 2.33 -13.26 -14.52
C ASN A 295 2.76 -14.07 -15.77
N ARG A 296 2.47 -15.37 -15.82
CA ARG A 296 2.74 -16.23 -16.98
C ARG A 296 1.48 -16.36 -17.85
N LEU A 297 1.60 -16.09 -19.15
CA LEU A 297 0.50 -16.21 -20.11
C LEU A 297 0.11 -17.66 -20.32
N LYS A 298 -1.09 -18.02 -19.86
CA LYS A 298 -1.67 -19.35 -20.03
C LYS A 298 -2.51 -19.47 -21.28
N ARG A 299 -3.23 -18.39 -21.60
CA ARG A 299 -4.17 -18.40 -22.72
C ARG A 299 -4.37 -17.01 -23.30
N GLN A 300 -4.60 -16.95 -24.60
CA GLN A 300 -4.87 -15.74 -25.33
C GLN A 300 -5.93 -15.97 -26.42
N TYR A 301 -6.91 -15.07 -26.51
CA TYR A 301 -7.96 -15.10 -27.52
C TYR A 301 -7.98 -13.82 -28.32
N TRP A 302 -8.39 -13.92 -29.59
CA TRP A 302 -8.68 -12.78 -30.45
C TRP A 302 -10.08 -12.94 -31.03
N TYR A 303 -10.83 -11.84 -31.06
CA TYR A 303 -12.19 -11.78 -31.60
C TYR A 303 -12.24 -10.81 -32.80
N ASP A 304 -13.16 -11.07 -33.72
CA ASP A 304 -13.50 -10.13 -34.79
C ASP A 304 -14.47 -9.04 -34.30
N GLU A 305 -14.85 -8.13 -35.20
CA GLU A 305 -15.82 -7.05 -34.94
C GLU A 305 -17.21 -7.53 -34.54
N THR A 306 -17.57 -8.79 -34.84
CA THR A 306 -18.85 -9.39 -34.43
C THR A 306 -18.78 -10.03 -33.04
N GLY A 307 -17.61 -9.99 -32.40
CA GLY A 307 -17.33 -10.68 -31.14
C GLY A 307 -17.12 -12.19 -31.31
N ARG A 308 -16.93 -12.69 -32.54
CA ARG A 308 -16.65 -14.10 -32.78
C ARG A 308 -15.16 -14.37 -32.59
N ARG A 309 -14.84 -15.43 -31.86
CA ARG A 309 -13.46 -15.89 -31.65
C ARG A 309 -12.85 -16.36 -32.97
N VAL A 310 -11.78 -15.71 -33.41
CA VAL A 310 -11.08 -16.00 -34.67
C VAL A 310 -9.74 -16.69 -34.47
N LYS A 311 -9.14 -16.55 -33.28
CA LYS A 311 -7.85 -17.16 -32.95
C LYS A 311 -7.79 -17.51 -31.46
N GLU A 312 -7.07 -18.57 -31.15
CA GLU A 312 -6.77 -19.02 -29.80
C GLU A 312 -5.30 -19.43 -29.73
N TRP A 313 -4.63 -19.05 -28.65
CA TRP A 313 -3.32 -19.53 -28.27
C TRP A 313 -3.41 -20.06 -26.85
N VAL A 314 -2.83 -21.23 -26.63
CA VAL A 314 -2.74 -21.90 -25.33
C VAL A 314 -1.28 -22.21 -25.09
N GLU A 315 -0.83 -21.97 -23.87
CA GLU A 315 0.50 -22.39 -23.46
C GLU A 315 0.67 -23.91 -23.67
N PRO A 316 1.71 -24.37 -24.39
CA PRO A 316 1.95 -25.81 -24.55
C PRO A 316 2.32 -26.45 -23.21
N ASP A 317 1.78 -27.65 -22.96
CA ASP A 317 2.12 -28.43 -21.78
C ASP A 317 3.63 -28.75 -21.76
N GLU A 318 4.30 -28.47 -20.64
CA GLU A 318 5.68 -28.89 -20.39
C GLU A 318 5.69 -30.41 -20.17
N ASN A 319 5.86 -31.19 -21.25
CA ASN A 319 6.07 -32.63 -21.19
C ASN A 319 7.48 -33.00 -20.72
#